data_AF-A0A2V7YRY2-F1
#
_entry.id   AF-A0A2V7YRY2-F1
#
_cell.length_a   1.000
_cell.length_b   1.000
_cell.length_c   1.000
_cell.angle_alpha   90.00
_cell.angle_beta   90.00
_cell.angle_gamma   90.00
#
_symmetry.space_group_name_H-M   'P 1'
#
loop_
_entity.id
_entity.type
_entity.pdbx_description
1 polymer ?
#
loop_
_entity_poly.entity_id
_entity_poly.type
_entity_poly.pdbx_seq_one_letter_code
_entity_poly.pdbx_strand_id
1 'polypeptide(L)'
;ISDVKIDSSYAWQRMRESEFGDEYIFAKVPAPQTGELVVRVSFRATRRGIAFQNIGSVTPSKSELERALRADRMVTLSPRVRKLADEITARKTTTTEQAQAIYQYVMTTMKYDKTIPGWGNGDTERACDIKAGNCTDFHSLFMSLARAKSIPTRFIIGFPLPKTAEGKIPGYHCWAEFYAAGKGWISVDASDASKSSDPSVRAFLFGNLGADRVEFTRGRDLVLTPSTSDPLNIFIYPRAEASGKVVGTPSVSLDVHDVSAGSTVAAASSR
;
A
#
# COMPACT_ATOMS: atom_id res chain seq x y z
N ILE A 1 -4.34 -14.74 4.13
CA ILE A 1 -3.99 -15.39 2.84
C ILE A 1 -3.66 -16.85 3.14
N SER A 2 -4.11 -17.79 2.31
CA SER A 2 -3.83 -19.24 2.40
C SER A 2 -3.55 -19.83 1.02
N ASP A 3 -3.11 -21.09 0.98
CA ASP A 3 -2.99 -21.88 -0.25
C ASP A 3 -2.14 -21.21 -1.35
N VAL A 4 -1.05 -20.55 -0.94
CA VAL A 4 -0.14 -19.88 -1.87
C VAL A 4 0.55 -20.93 -2.75
N LYS A 5 0.34 -20.82 -4.06
CA LYS A 5 1.01 -21.63 -5.09
C LYS A 5 1.79 -20.72 -6.01
N ILE A 6 3.04 -21.10 -6.29
CA ILE A 6 3.94 -20.38 -7.18
C ILE A 6 4.38 -21.36 -8.25
N ASP A 7 3.99 -21.09 -9.48
CA ASP A 7 4.42 -21.79 -10.68
C ASP A 7 5.49 -20.95 -11.38
N SER A 8 6.71 -21.47 -11.42
CA SER A 8 7.89 -20.84 -11.98
C SER A 8 8.79 -21.89 -12.60
N SER A 9 9.45 -21.54 -13.71
CA SER A 9 10.48 -22.37 -14.34
C SER A 9 11.79 -22.45 -13.56
N TYR A 10 11.95 -21.63 -12.50
CA TYR A 10 13.14 -21.60 -11.66
C TYR A 10 12.82 -21.94 -10.22
N ALA A 11 13.79 -22.56 -9.54
CA ALA A 11 13.74 -22.75 -8.10
C ALA A 11 13.68 -21.38 -7.40
N TRP A 12 12.81 -21.29 -6.40
CA TRP A 12 12.61 -20.07 -5.63
C TRP A 12 12.70 -20.36 -4.13
N GLN A 13 12.99 -19.30 -3.37
CA GLN A 13 13.02 -19.30 -1.93
C GLN A 13 12.04 -18.26 -1.40
N ARG A 14 11.32 -18.61 -0.33
CA ARG A 14 10.54 -17.64 0.43
C ARG A 14 11.49 -16.88 1.35
N MET A 15 11.44 -15.57 1.28
CA MET A 15 12.26 -14.65 2.04
C MET A 15 11.36 -13.70 2.82
N ARG A 16 11.94 -13.01 3.80
CA ARG A 16 11.25 -12.02 4.62
C ARG A 16 12.09 -10.76 4.76
N GLU A 17 11.50 -9.62 4.46
CA GLU A 17 12.11 -8.32 4.64
C GLU A 17 12.19 -7.99 6.14
N SER A 18 13.30 -7.40 6.58
CA SER A 18 13.66 -7.30 7.99
C SER A 18 12.94 -6.19 8.77
N GLU A 19 12.53 -5.11 8.12
CA GLU A 19 12.01 -3.89 8.78
C GLU A 19 10.49 -3.93 8.95
N PHE A 20 9.76 -4.30 7.90
CA PHE A 20 8.30 -4.37 7.84
C PHE A 20 7.78 -5.79 7.91
N GLY A 21 8.65 -6.78 7.69
CA GLY A 21 8.30 -8.19 7.80
C GLY A 21 7.58 -8.72 6.56
N ASP A 22 7.61 -8.00 5.44
CA ASP A 22 6.99 -8.42 4.18
C ASP A 22 7.60 -9.72 3.66
N GLU A 23 6.76 -10.67 3.27
CA GLU A 23 7.21 -11.90 2.63
C GLU A 23 7.35 -11.70 1.12
N TYR A 24 8.41 -12.24 0.54
CA TYR A 24 8.62 -12.21 -0.91
C TYR A 24 9.29 -13.49 -1.39
N ILE A 25 9.27 -13.69 -2.71
CA ILE A 25 9.95 -14.81 -3.35
C ILE A 25 11.21 -14.32 -4.05
N PHE A 26 12.28 -15.08 -3.91
CA PHE A 26 13.53 -14.83 -4.59
C PHE A 26 13.90 -16.03 -5.46
N ALA A 27 14.22 -15.78 -6.72
CA ALA A 27 14.73 -16.79 -7.64
C ALA A 27 16.00 -16.27 -8.31
N LYS A 28 17.05 -17.10 -8.32
CA LYS A 28 18.25 -16.84 -9.12
C LYS A 28 18.05 -17.50 -10.47
N VAL A 29 18.17 -16.73 -11.54
CA VAL A 29 18.04 -17.21 -12.93
C VAL A 29 19.45 -17.41 -13.51
N PRO A 30 20.00 -18.65 -13.52
CA PRO A 30 21.28 -18.92 -14.17
C PRO A 30 21.12 -18.85 -15.69
N ALA A 31 22.12 -18.28 -16.37
CA ALA A 31 22.16 -18.18 -17.84
C ALA A 31 20.81 -17.71 -18.45
N PRO A 32 20.35 -16.49 -18.12
CA PRO A 32 19.05 -16.01 -18.56
C PRO A 32 18.96 -16.03 -20.08
N GLN A 33 17.87 -16.61 -20.60
CA GLN A 33 17.56 -16.58 -22.03
C GLN A 33 16.77 -15.31 -22.36
N THR A 34 16.95 -14.81 -23.59
CA THR A 34 16.09 -13.74 -24.12
C THR A 34 14.66 -14.26 -24.24
N GLY A 35 13.70 -13.53 -23.67
CA GLY A 35 12.29 -13.89 -23.74
C GLY A 35 11.53 -13.48 -22.48
N GLU A 36 10.32 -14.00 -22.35
CA GLU A 36 9.46 -13.76 -21.19
C GLU A 36 9.74 -14.77 -20.08
N LEU A 37 9.93 -14.27 -18.86
CA LEU A 37 9.87 -15.07 -17.65
C LEU A 37 8.47 -14.94 -17.05
N VAL A 38 7.67 -15.99 -17.15
CA VAL A 38 6.32 -16.04 -16.57
C VAL A 38 6.39 -16.72 -15.21
N VAL A 39 5.90 -16.03 -14.18
CA VAL A 39 5.67 -16.61 -12.85
C VAL A 39 4.18 -16.44 -12.53
N ARG A 40 3.49 -17.54 -12.24
CA ARG A 40 2.08 -17.50 -11.84
C ARG A 40 2.00 -17.69 -10.33
N VAL A 41 1.37 -16.73 -9.66
CA VAL A 41 1.09 -16.79 -8.22
C VAL A 41 -0.41 -16.88 -8.04
N SER A 42 -0.87 -17.86 -7.29
CA SER A 42 -2.27 -17.97 -6.88
C SER A 42 -2.36 -18.20 -5.38
N PHE A 43 -3.39 -17.65 -4.76
CA PHE A 43 -3.65 -17.81 -3.33
C PHE A 43 -5.13 -17.57 -3.04
N ARG A 44 -5.59 -18.01 -1.87
CA ARG A 44 -6.90 -17.69 -1.34
C ARG A 44 -6.79 -16.57 -0.31
N ALA A 45 -7.69 -15.61 -0.36
CA ALA A 45 -7.76 -14.51 0.60
C ALA A 45 -9.14 -14.44 1.25
N THR A 46 -9.20 -14.63 2.56
CA THR A 46 -10.37 -14.25 3.37
C THR A 46 -10.25 -12.77 3.69
N ARG A 47 -11.28 -12.00 3.34
CA ARG A 47 -11.31 -10.54 3.48
C ARG A 47 -12.37 -10.14 4.49
N ARG A 48 -12.08 -9.10 5.26
CA ARG A 48 -13.02 -8.49 6.20
C ARG A 48 -12.86 -6.99 6.10
N GLY A 49 -13.98 -6.27 6.15
CA GLY A 49 -13.92 -4.82 6.31
C GLY A 49 -13.30 -4.47 7.66
N ILE A 50 -12.59 -3.34 7.70
CA ILE A 50 -12.09 -2.77 8.94
C ILE A 50 -13.06 -1.65 9.32
N ALA A 51 -13.57 -1.71 10.55
CA ALA A 51 -14.42 -0.66 11.10
C ALA A 51 -13.68 0.08 12.20
N PHE A 52 -13.75 1.41 12.19
CA PHE A 52 -13.09 2.28 13.17
C PHE A 52 -13.40 1.90 14.63
N GLN A 53 -14.64 1.47 14.87
CA GLN A 53 -15.13 1.07 16.19
C GLN A 53 -14.55 -0.26 16.67
N ASN A 54 -14.03 -1.09 15.76
CA ASN A 54 -13.57 -2.45 16.01
C ASN A 54 -12.07 -2.62 15.70
N ILE A 55 -11.32 -1.51 15.68
CA ILE A 55 -9.87 -1.57 15.57
C ILE A 55 -9.36 -2.22 16.86
N GLY A 56 -8.74 -3.40 16.72
CA GLY A 56 -8.13 -4.09 17.86
C GLY A 56 -7.08 -3.21 18.52
N SER A 57 -7.03 -3.23 19.85
CA SER A 57 -6.05 -2.51 20.66
C SER A 57 -4.68 -3.19 20.62
N VAL A 58 -4.07 -3.25 19.44
CA VAL A 58 -2.66 -3.67 19.30
C VAL A 58 -1.79 -2.53 19.80
N THR A 59 -1.00 -2.80 20.84
CA THR A 59 0.03 -1.88 21.33
C THR A 59 1.32 -2.17 20.55
N PRO A 60 1.77 -1.26 19.67
CA PRO A 60 2.96 -1.47 18.86
C PRO A 60 4.21 -1.44 19.73
N SER A 61 5.27 -2.09 19.28
CA SER A 61 6.56 -1.99 19.96
C SER A 61 7.14 -0.57 19.86
N LYS A 62 8.04 -0.22 20.78
CA LYS A 62 8.73 1.08 20.74
C LYS A 62 9.47 1.29 19.41
N SER A 63 10.18 0.28 18.93
CA SER A 63 10.91 0.33 17.65
C SER A 63 9.99 0.52 16.44
N GLU A 64 8.80 -0.06 16.47
CA GLU A 64 7.79 0.07 15.43
C GLU A 64 7.18 1.49 15.40
N LEU A 65 6.92 2.09 16.57
CA LEU A 65 6.50 3.49 16.67
C LEU A 65 7.60 4.43 16.20
N GLU A 66 8.84 4.21 16.63
CA GLU A 66 10.00 5.00 16.19
C GLU A 66 10.16 4.92 14.68
N ARG A 67 10.07 3.74 14.08
CA ARG A 67 10.11 3.58 12.61
C ARG A 67 8.99 4.35 11.93
N ALA A 68 7.77 4.24 12.43
CA ALA A 68 6.58 4.85 11.84
C ALA A 68 6.57 6.39 11.97
N LEU A 69 7.48 6.97 12.76
CA LEU A 69 7.70 8.41 12.87
C LEU A 69 8.81 8.92 11.93
N ARG A 70 9.73 8.06 11.49
CA ARG A 70 10.86 8.46 10.63
C ARG A 70 10.39 8.94 9.26
N ALA A 71 11.18 9.84 8.68
CA ALA A 71 11.06 10.16 7.26
C ALA A 71 11.47 8.95 6.41
N ASP A 72 10.89 8.86 5.21
CA ASP A 72 11.37 8.00 4.12
C ASP A 72 11.99 8.92 3.05
N ARG A 73 12.65 8.37 2.03
CA ARG A 73 13.28 9.15 0.94
C ARG A 73 12.30 10.11 0.27
N MET A 74 11.07 9.67 0.06
CA MET A 74 10.00 10.44 -0.60
C MET A 74 8.97 11.03 0.39
N VAL A 75 8.98 10.55 1.64
CA VAL A 75 8.09 11.02 2.73
C VAL A 75 8.90 11.93 3.65
N THR A 76 9.05 13.19 3.26
CA THR A 76 9.95 14.17 3.89
C THR A 76 9.28 14.95 5.02
N LEU A 77 10.06 15.39 6.00
CA LEU A 77 9.61 16.19 7.14
C LEU A 77 10.25 17.59 7.14
N SER A 78 10.26 18.24 5.97
CA SER A 78 10.89 19.54 5.75
C SER A 78 10.23 20.66 6.56
N PRO A 79 10.90 21.82 6.74
CA PRO A 79 10.29 22.98 7.42
C PRO A 79 8.97 23.42 6.78
N ARG A 80 8.84 23.29 5.46
CA ARG A 80 7.60 23.55 4.72
C ARG A 80 6.48 22.59 5.15
N VAL A 81 6.76 21.29 5.17
CA VAL A 81 5.80 20.26 5.60
C VAL A 81 5.36 20.49 7.04
N ARG A 82 6.29 20.83 7.95
CA ARG A 82 6.00 21.13 9.36
C ARG A 82 5.08 22.34 9.49
N LYS A 83 5.41 23.44 8.81
CA LYS A 83 4.58 24.65 8.81
C LYS A 83 3.17 24.36 8.31
N LEU A 84 3.05 23.66 7.18
CA LEU A 84 1.75 23.30 6.63
C LEU A 84 0.96 22.40 7.58
N ALA A 85 1.62 21.42 8.23
CA ALA A 85 0.98 20.57 9.21
C ALA A 85 0.50 21.37 10.45
N ASP A 86 1.28 22.34 10.92
CA ASP A 86 0.89 23.23 12.03
C ASP A 86 -0.36 24.06 11.67
N GLU A 87 -0.42 24.59 10.45
CA GLU A 87 -1.56 25.37 9.94
C GLU A 87 -2.82 24.49 9.84
N ILE A 88 -2.73 23.31 9.23
CA ILE A 88 -3.86 22.39 9.06
C ILE A 88 -4.40 21.93 10.43
N THR A 89 -3.49 21.65 11.37
CA THR A 89 -3.85 21.10 12.68
C THR A 89 -4.09 22.15 13.75
N ALA A 90 -4.11 23.43 13.38
CA ALA A 90 -4.38 24.53 14.29
C ALA A 90 -5.71 24.29 15.05
N ARG A 91 -5.64 24.41 16.38
CA ARG A 91 -6.77 24.19 17.31
C ARG A 91 -7.28 22.75 17.40
N LYS A 92 -6.57 21.76 16.83
CA LYS A 92 -6.85 20.33 17.03
C LYS A 92 -6.05 19.80 18.20
N THR A 93 -6.71 19.17 19.14
CA THR A 93 -6.13 18.80 20.45
C THR A 93 -5.78 17.33 20.54
N THR A 94 -6.52 16.47 19.82
CA THR A 94 -6.29 15.02 19.85
C THR A 94 -5.60 14.53 18.57
N THR A 95 -4.87 13.41 18.66
CA THR A 95 -4.27 12.73 17.50
C THR A 95 -5.30 12.43 16.42
N THR A 96 -6.50 11.98 16.79
CA THR A 96 -7.56 11.69 15.83
C THR A 96 -8.06 12.97 15.14
N GLU A 97 -8.26 14.06 15.88
CA GLU A 97 -8.67 15.35 15.30
C GLU A 97 -7.62 15.92 14.33
N GLN A 98 -6.35 15.81 14.68
CA GLN A 98 -5.22 16.23 13.84
C GLN A 98 -5.15 15.39 12.56
N ALA A 99 -5.18 14.06 12.68
CA ALA A 99 -5.18 13.15 11.54
C ALA A 99 -6.41 13.37 10.64
N GLN A 100 -7.58 13.64 11.21
CA GLN A 100 -8.80 13.94 10.45
C GLN A 100 -8.67 15.24 9.64
N ALA A 101 -8.11 16.30 10.25
CA ALA A 101 -7.85 17.56 9.55
C ALA A 101 -6.87 17.39 8.39
N ILE A 102 -5.80 16.60 8.60
CA ILE A 102 -4.82 16.27 7.55
C ILE A 102 -5.47 15.44 6.43
N TYR A 103 -6.24 14.41 6.78
CA TYR A 103 -7.00 13.60 5.82
C TYR A 103 -7.92 14.46 4.96
N GLN A 104 -8.69 15.35 5.58
CA GLN A 104 -9.59 16.26 4.88
C GLN A 104 -8.80 17.18 3.94
N TYR A 105 -7.72 17.80 4.42
CA TYR A 105 -6.86 18.65 3.60
C TYR A 105 -6.34 17.93 2.36
N VAL A 106 -5.77 16.73 2.52
CA VAL A 106 -5.22 15.94 1.41
C VAL A 106 -6.33 15.58 0.42
N MET A 107 -7.44 15.03 0.92
CA MET A 107 -8.59 14.62 0.11
C MET A 107 -9.17 15.76 -0.73
N THR A 108 -9.26 16.98 -0.18
CA THR A 108 -9.88 18.13 -0.87
C THR A 108 -8.90 18.91 -1.75
N THR A 109 -7.61 18.88 -1.43
CA THR A 109 -6.59 19.70 -2.10
C THR A 109 -5.92 18.95 -3.24
N MET A 110 -5.71 17.64 -3.09
CA MET A 110 -5.06 16.83 -4.12
C MET A 110 -6.04 16.39 -5.21
N LYS A 111 -5.62 16.44 -6.47
CA LYS A 111 -6.34 15.88 -7.62
C LYS A 111 -5.74 14.55 -8.05
N TYR A 112 -6.59 13.54 -8.28
CA TYR A 112 -6.11 12.28 -8.86
C TYR A 112 -5.82 12.47 -10.34
N ASP A 113 -4.54 12.44 -10.73
CA ASP A 113 -4.10 12.74 -12.09
C ASP A 113 -2.78 12.01 -12.41
N LYS A 114 -2.85 11.07 -13.35
CA LYS A 114 -1.71 10.26 -13.82
C LYS A 114 -1.09 10.79 -15.11
N THR A 115 -1.41 12.03 -15.50
CA THR A 115 -0.85 12.66 -16.71
C THR A 115 0.32 13.59 -16.40
N ILE A 116 0.47 14.04 -15.15
CA ILE A 116 1.48 15.02 -14.76
C ILE A 116 2.80 14.31 -14.37
N PRO A 117 3.92 14.53 -15.07
CA PRO A 117 5.18 13.83 -14.81
C PRO A 117 5.61 13.78 -13.34
N GLY A 118 6.20 12.65 -12.93
CA GLY A 118 6.66 12.42 -11.56
C GLY A 118 5.58 11.96 -10.57
N TRP A 119 4.34 11.73 -11.01
CA TRP A 119 3.30 11.07 -10.22
C TRP A 119 3.71 9.62 -9.86
N GLY A 120 3.12 9.06 -8.82
CA GLY A 120 3.29 7.66 -8.43
C GLY A 120 4.51 7.38 -7.58
N ASN A 121 5.42 8.36 -7.43
CA ASN A 121 6.62 8.23 -6.62
C ASN A 121 6.36 8.55 -5.14
N GLY A 122 5.26 9.22 -4.80
CA GLY A 122 4.98 9.60 -3.42
C GLY A 122 5.88 10.70 -2.89
N ASP A 123 6.41 11.55 -3.78
CA ASP A 123 7.28 12.67 -3.41
C ASP A 123 6.45 13.77 -2.73
N THR A 124 6.73 13.98 -1.45
CA THR A 124 6.02 14.94 -0.59
C THR A 124 6.16 16.37 -1.08
N GLU A 125 7.37 16.79 -1.47
CA GLU A 125 7.61 18.17 -1.87
C GLU A 125 6.88 18.46 -3.19
N ARG A 126 6.97 17.51 -4.13
CA ARG A 126 6.19 17.56 -5.37
C ARG A 126 4.69 17.60 -5.09
N ALA A 127 4.18 16.77 -4.18
CA ALA A 127 2.75 16.76 -3.84
C ALA A 127 2.30 18.10 -3.24
N CYS A 128 3.14 18.75 -2.43
CA CYS A 128 2.85 20.09 -1.90
C CYS A 128 2.78 21.17 -3.01
N ASP A 129 3.59 21.07 -4.06
CA ASP A 129 3.61 22.02 -5.18
C ASP A 129 2.49 21.76 -6.19
N ILE A 130 2.45 20.54 -6.72
CA ILE A 130 1.61 20.16 -7.85
C ILE A 130 0.18 19.87 -7.42
N LYS A 131 -0.01 19.41 -6.18
CA LYS A 131 -1.31 19.01 -5.63
C LYS A 131 -2.05 18.01 -6.52
N ALA A 132 -1.31 17.14 -7.20
CA ALA A 132 -1.89 16.10 -8.04
C ALA A 132 -0.95 14.90 -8.21
N GLY A 133 -1.55 13.73 -8.37
CA GLY A 133 -0.83 12.46 -8.48
C GLY A 133 -1.78 11.27 -8.34
N ASN A 134 -1.25 10.09 -7.99
CA ASN A 134 -2.06 8.91 -7.71
C ASN A 134 -2.18 8.63 -6.20
N CYS A 135 -2.72 7.47 -5.83
CA CYS A 135 -2.83 7.05 -4.43
C CYS A 135 -1.51 7.17 -3.66
N THR A 136 -0.37 6.77 -4.25
CA THR A 136 0.94 6.90 -3.63
C THR A 136 1.21 8.34 -3.21
N ASP A 137 1.00 9.32 -4.08
CA ASP A 137 1.24 10.74 -3.78
C ASP A 137 0.33 11.28 -2.67
N PHE A 138 -0.95 10.87 -2.67
CA PHE A 138 -1.91 11.27 -1.65
C PHE A 138 -1.51 10.76 -0.26
N HIS A 139 -1.25 9.45 -0.14
CA HIS A 139 -0.97 8.84 1.15
C HIS A 139 0.42 9.22 1.67
N SER A 140 1.37 9.50 0.78
CA SER A 140 2.68 10.06 1.16
C SER A 140 2.56 11.44 1.79
N LEU A 141 1.78 12.33 1.17
CA LEU A 141 1.54 13.66 1.72
C LEU A 141 0.82 13.58 3.08
N PHE A 142 -0.19 12.70 3.20
CA PHE A 142 -0.83 12.43 4.49
C PHE A 142 0.19 12.00 5.55
N MET A 143 1.04 11.02 5.23
CA MET A 143 2.05 10.49 6.14
C MET A 143 3.06 11.56 6.57
N SER A 144 3.57 12.37 5.64
CA SER A 144 4.51 13.46 5.93
C SER A 144 3.92 14.51 6.86
N LEU A 145 2.70 14.96 6.58
CA LEU A 145 1.99 15.92 7.44
C LEU A 145 1.70 15.34 8.83
N ALA A 146 1.29 14.07 8.92
CA ALA A 146 1.01 13.41 10.18
C ALA A 146 2.28 13.20 11.02
N ARG A 147 3.36 12.69 10.40
CA ARG A 147 4.66 12.49 11.07
C ARG A 147 5.28 13.82 11.52
N ALA A 148 5.07 14.91 10.78
CA ALA A 148 5.48 16.25 11.21
C ALA A 148 4.79 16.69 12.51
N LYS A 149 3.62 16.13 12.84
CA LYS A 149 2.89 16.28 14.11
C LYS A 149 3.18 15.17 15.13
N SER A 150 4.24 14.39 14.91
CA SER A 150 4.59 13.23 15.75
C SER A 150 3.50 12.17 15.82
N ILE A 151 2.71 12.03 14.75
CA ILE A 151 1.71 10.96 14.61
C ILE A 151 2.36 9.82 13.82
N PRO A 152 2.55 8.63 14.40
CA PRO A 152 3.15 7.49 13.70
C PRO A 152 2.25 7.05 12.54
N THR A 153 2.84 6.81 11.36
CA THR A 153 2.10 6.36 10.17
C THR A 153 2.78 5.25 9.40
N ARG A 154 1.96 4.44 8.73
CA ARG A 154 2.38 3.34 7.83
C ARG A 154 1.87 3.58 6.43
N PHE A 155 2.69 3.16 5.47
CA PHE A 155 2.27 2.96 4.09
C PHE A 155 1.85 1.51 3.91
N ILE A 156 0.71 1.28 3.27
CA ILE A 156 0.21 -0.05 2.96
C ILE A 156 -0.17 -0.07 1.49
N ILE A 157 0.24 -1.11 0.76
CA ILE A 157 -0.05 -1.27 -0.65
C ILE A 157 -0.55 -2.68 -0.95
N GLY A 158 -1.44 -2.77 -1.92
CA GLY A 158 -2.09 -4.01 -2.29
C GLY A 158 -2.93 -3.83 -3.53
N PHE A 159 -4.02 -4.58 -3.59
CA PHE A 159 -4.87 -4.66 -4.77
C PHE A 159 -6.32 -4.35 -4.42
N PRO A 160 -6.97 -3.41 -5.12
CA PRO A 160 -8.40 -3.22 -5.03
C PRO A 160 -9.10 -4.37 -5.76
N LEU A 161 -10.26 -4.76 -5.28
CA LEU A 161 -11.05 -5.82 -5.89
C LEU A 161 -12.31 -5.26 -6.55
N PRO A 162 -12.71 -5.82 -7.70
CA PRO A 162 -13.99 -5.49 -8.30
C PRO A 162 -15.14 -5.91 -7.36
N LYS A 163 -16.31 -5.28 -7.55
CA LYS A 163 -17.54 -5.63 -6.84
C LYS A 163 -18.21 -6.90 -7.39
N THR A 164 -17.71 -7.43 -8.50
CA THR A 164 -18.18 -8.64 -9.16
C THR A 164 -17.52 -9.88 -8.56
N ALA A 165 -18.19 -11.04 -8.69
CA ALA A 165 -17.67 -12.31 -8.20
C ALA A 165 -16.36 -12.71 -8.89
N GLU A 166 -16.12 -12.26 -10.12
CA GLU A 166 -14.88 -12.44 -10.85
C GLU A 166 -14.51 -11.18 -11.62
N GLY A 167 -13.23 -11.01 -11.93
CA GLY A 167 -12.81 -9.93 -12.81
C GLY A 167 -11.31 -9.64 -12.77
N LYS A 168 -10.92 -8.70 -13.63
CA LYS A 168 -9.56 -8.16 -13.69
C LYS A 168 -9.35 -7.09 -12.64
N ILE A 169 -8.18 -7.10 -12.01
CA ILE A 169 -7.72 -6.04 -11.13
C ILE A 169 -6.87 -5.07 -11.96
N PRO A 170 -7.21 -3.78 -12.03
CA PRO A 170 -6.57 -2.82 -12.94
C PRO A 170 -5.14 -2.43 -12.54
N GLY A 171 -4.71 -2.79 -11.33
CA GLY A 171 -3.38 -2.50 -10.80
C GLY A 171 -3.42 -2.35 -9.28
N TYR A 172 -2.31 -1.88 -8.72
CA TYR A 172 -2.21 -1.65 -7.28
C TYR A 172 -3.09 -0.50 -6.79
N HIS A 173 -3.36 -0.52 -5.50
CA HIS A 173 -3.86 0.59 -4.72
C HIS A 173 -3.15 0.62 -3.37
N CYS A 174 -2.90 1.81 -2.84
CA CYS A 174 -2.30 1.98 -1.52
C CYS A 174 -3.21 2.80 -0.62
N TRP A 175 -2.96 2.73 0.67
CA TRP A 175 -3.57 3.55 1.70
C TRP A 175 -2.57 3.79 2.82
N ALA A 176 -2.95 4.58 3.81
CA ALA A 176 -2.13 4.81 4.99
C ALA A 176 -2.85 4.32 6.25
N GLU A 177 -2.08 4.09 7.30
CA GLU A 177 -2.58 4.00 8.67
C GLU A 177 -1.90 5.04 9.53
N PHE A 178 -2.59 5.52 10.56
CA PHE A 178 -1.99 6.29 11.63
C PHE A 178 -2.27 5.63 12.98
N TYR A 179 -1.35 5.75 13.92
CA TYR A 179 -1.54 5.22 15.27
C TYR A 179 -2.16 6.29 16.18
N ALA A 180 -3.23 5.92 16.89
CA ALA A 180 -3.74 6.69 18.01
C ALA A 180 -3.71 5.84 19.28
N ALA A 181 -3.05 6.35 20.32
CA ALA A 181 -2.95 5.67 21.61
C ALA A 181 -4.34 5.34 22.16
N GLY A 182 -4.50 4.13 22.68
CA GLY A 182 -5.79 3.61 23.17
C GLY A 182 -6.78 3.18 22.08
N LYS A 183 -6.52 3.46 20.79
CA LYS A 183 -7.38 3.03 19.66
C LYS A 183 -6.70 2.01 18.74
N GLY A 184 -5.38 2.12 18.53
CA GLY A 184 -4.65 1.25 17.59
C GLY A 184 -4.32 1.94 16.27
N TRP A 185 -4.08 1.13 15.23
CA TRP A 185 -3.81 1.60 13.87
C TRP A 185 -5.12 1.86 13.12
N ILE A 186 -5.31 3.10 12.72
CA ILE A 186 -6.51 3.60 12.06
C ILE A 186 -6.18 3.84 10.59
N SER A 187 -6.86 3.12 9.69
CA SER A 187 -6.66 3.25 8.25
C SER A 187 -7.29 4.53 7.70
N VAL A 188 -6.67 5.12 6.67
CA VAL A 188 -7.22 6.25 5.92
C VAL A 188 -6.99 6.06 4.43
N ASP A 189 -8.00 6.37 3.62
CA ASP A 189 -7.88 6.35 2.16
C ASP A 189 -8.32 7.67 1.52
N ALA A 190 -7.43 8.66 1.57
CA ALA A 190 -7.70 10.00 1.03
C ALA A 190 -7.87 10.00 -0.49
N SER A 191 -7.27 9.04 -1.20
CA SER A 191 -7.26 9.00 -2.66
C SER A 191 -8.56 8.44 -3.25
N ASP A 192 -9.19 7.46 -2.61
CA ASP A 192 -10.52 7.01 -3.03
C ASP A 192 -11.60 7.97 -2.55
N ALA A 193 -11.43 8.56 -1.36
CA ALA A 193 -12.32 9.59 -0.85
C ALA A 193 -12.39 10.81 -1.77
N SER A 194 -11.27 11.25 -2.34
CA SER A 194 -11.24 12.40 -3.27
C SER A 194 -11.96 12.12 -4.59
N LYS A 195 -12.11 10.86 -4.99
CA LYS A 195 -12.83 10.46 -6.22
C LYS A 195 -14.34 10.41 -6.04
N SER A 196 -14.82 10.32 -4.80
CA SER A 196 -16.25 10.28 -4.49
C SER A 196 -16.78 11.69 -4.25
N SER A 197 -17.99 12.00 -4.74
CA SER A 197 -18.75 13.19 -4.36
C SER A 197 -19.62 12.97 -3.12
N ASP A 198 -19.82 11.71 -2.71
CA ASP A 198 -20.66 11.33 -1.57
C ASP A 198 -19.94 11.59 -0.22
N PRO A 199 -20.47 12.49 0.63
CA PRO A 199 -19.89 12.77 1.94
C PRO A 199 -19.82 11.55 2.86
N SER A 200 -20.75 10.60 2.72
CA SER A 200 -20.78 9.39 3.54
C SER A 200 -19.61 8.46 3.22
N VAL A 201 -19.26 8.31 1.93
CA VAL A 201 -18.07 7.55 1.50
C VAL A 201 -16.79 8.23 1.98
N ARG A 202 -16.72 9.56 1.87
CA ARG A 202 -15.57 10.34 2.37
C ARG A 202 -15.40 10.22 3.88
N ALA A 203 -16.49 10.22 4.64
CA ALA A 203 -16.45 10.01 6.09
C ALA A 203 -16.05 8.57 6.44
N PHE A 204 -16.58 7.59 5.70
CA PHE A 204 -16.28 6.16 5.89
C PHE A 204 -14.78 5.88 5.75
N LEU A 205 -14.13 6.39 4.69
CA LEU A 205 -12.71 6.13 4.41
C LEU A 205 -11.72 6.82 5.37
N PHE A 206 -12.22 7.53 6.40
CA PHE A 206 -11.45 7.89 7.58
C PHE A 206 -11.72 6.89 8.70
N GLY A 207 -10.84 5.90 8.83
CA GLY A 207 -10.88 4.89 9.88
C GLY A 207 -11.58 3.59 9.52
N ASN A 208 -12.20 3.49 8.33
CA ASN A 208 -12.80 2.26 7.85
C ASN A 208 -12.24 1.90 6.47
N LEU A 209 -12.14 0.60 6.20
CA LEU A 209 -11.84 0.05 4.88
C LEU A 209 -12.92 -0.97 4.53
N GLY A 210 -13.36 -0.95 3.27
CA GLY A 210 -14.20 -2.01 2.74
C GLY A 210 -13.45 -3.34 2.69
N ALA A 211 -14.20 -4.45 2.58
CA ALA A 211 -13.60 -5.75 2.27
C ALA A 211 -13.08 -5.83 0.83
N ASP A 212 -13.19 -4.76 0.04
CA ASP A 212 -12.92 -4.64 -1.40
C ASP A 212 -11.43 -4.52 -1.76
N ARG A 213 -10.54 -5.04 -0.93
CA ARG A 213 -9.09 -4.94 -1.12
C ARG A 213 -8.35 -6.08 -0.46
N VAL A 214 -7.12 -6.30 -0.92
CA VAL A 214 -6.16 -7.22 -0.32
C VAL A 214 -4.86 -6.47 -0.10
N GLU A 215 -4.38 -6.44 1.14
CA GLU A 215 -3.04 -5.96 1.48
C GLU A 215 -1.98 -6.95 0.95
N PHE A 216 -0.89 -6.42 0.40
CA PHE A 216 0.20 -7.22 -0.14
C PHE A 216 1.55 -6.92 0.52
N THR A 217 1.93 -5.64 0.62
CA THR A 217 3.15 -5.22 1.33
C THR A 217 2.96 -3.93 2.11
N ARG A 218 3.89 -3.66 3.03
CA ARG A 218 3.92 -2.46 3.85
C ARG A 218 5.23 -1.69 3.66
N GLY A 219 5.21 -0.44 4.10
CA GLY A 219 6.42 0.36 4.17
C GLY A 219 6.95 0.80 2.81
N ARG A 220 8.11 1.45 2.88
CA ARG A 220 8.79 2.13 1.77
C ARG A 220 10.29 2.07 2.00
N ASP A 221 11.04 2.26 0.91
CA ASP A 221 12.50 2.14 0.89
C ASP A 221 12.97 0.76 1.38
N LEU A 222 12.27 -0.29 0.96
CA LEU A 222 12.50 -1.66 1.41
C LEU A 222 13.88 -2.14 0.97
N VAL A 223 14.65 -2.70 1.90
CA VAL A 223 15.95 -3.32 1.64
C VAL A 223 15.80 -4.84 1.66
N LEU A 224 15.82 -5.45 0.47
CA LEU A 224 15.69 -6.90 0.34
C LEU A 224 17.03 -7.62 0.58
N THR A 225 16.94 -8.92 0.84
CA THR A 225 18.08 -9.85 0.86
C THR A 225 17.86 -11.00 -0.15
N PRO A 226 18.78 -11.23 -1.11
CA PRO A 226 19.91 -10.36 -1.45
C PRO A 226 19.44 -8.98 -1.90
N SER A 227 20.31 -7.98 -1.73
CA SER A 227 19.97 -6.59 -2.01
C SER A 227 19.80 -6.31 -3.50
N THR A 228 18.80 -5.50 -3.80
CA THR A 228 18.58 -4.86 -5.10
C THR A 228 19.59 -3.72 -5.32
N SER A 229 19.65 -3.18 -6.53
CA SER A 229 20.54 -2.06 -6.88
C SER A 229 20.30 -0.83 -6.00
N ASP A 230 19.05 -0.61 -5.61
CA ASP A 230 18.58 0.45 -4.71
C ASP A 230 17.46 -0.09 -3.82
N PRO A 231 17.23 0.50 -2.63
CA PRO A 231 16.03 0.23 -1.85
C PRO A 231 14.76 0.45 -2.67
N LEU A 232 13.79 -0.45 -2.54
CA LEU A 232 12.54 -0.39 -3.27
C LEU A 232 11.61 0.65 -2.64
N ASN A 233 11.35 1.76 -3.35
CA ASN A 233 10.43 2.80 -2.87
C ASN A 233 9.03 2.24 -2.53
N ILE A 234 8.53 1.34 -3.37
CA ILE A 234 7.33 0.51 -3.17
C ILE A 234 7.62 -0.90 -3.69
N PHE A 235 7.00 -1.93 -3.09
CA PHE A 235 7.21 -3.31 -3.53
C PHE A 235 5.88 -4.06 -3.71
N ILE A 236 5.28 -3.90 -4.89
CA ILE A 236 3.99 -4.54 -5.24
C ILE A 236 4.07 -5.40 -6.50
N TYR A 237 5.09 -5.18 -7.33
CA TYR A 237 5.32 -5.88 -8.59
C TYR A 237 6.71 -6.52 -8.61
N PRO A 238 6.93 -7.54 -9.46
CA PRO A 238 8.22 -8.22 -9.57
C PRO A 238 9.36 -7.26 -9.93
N ARG A 239 10.53 -7.54 -9.37
CA ARG A 239 11.79 -6.85 -9.65
C ARG A 239 12.78 -7.87 -10.20
N ALA A 240 13.31 -7.60 -11.40
CA ALA A 240 14.37 -8.39 -12.00
C ALA A 240 15.62 -7.52 -12.18
N GLU A 241 16.78 -8.08 -11.84
CA GLU A 241 18.07 -7.42 -11.97
C GLU A 241 19.12 -8.36 -12.56
N ALA A 242 19.98 -7.82 -13.42
CA ALA A 242 21.15 -8.50 -13.96
C ALA A 242 22.35 -7.54 -13.88
N SER A 243 23.49 -8.04 -13.39
CA SER A 243 24.73 -7.26 -13.24
C SER A 243 24.52 -5.93 -12.49
N GLY A 244 23.69 -5.95 -11.44
CA GLY A 244 23.40 -4.77 -10.61
C GLY A 244 22.51 -3.71 -11.26
N LYS A 245 21.83 -4.05 -12.37
CA LYS A 245 20.91 -3.15 -13.07
C LYS A 245 19.54 -3.79 -13.23
N VAL A 246 18.52 -2.95 -13.19
CA VAL A 246 17.14 -3.33 -13.51
C VAL A 246 17.07 -3.83 -14.94
N VAL A 247 16.40 -4.96 -15.15
CA VAL A 247 16.17 -5.52 -16.49
C VAL A 247 14.71 -5.86 -16.70
N GLY A 248 14.26 -5.69 -17.95
CA GLY A 248 12.89 -5.95 -18.35
C GLY A 248 11.88 -4.92 -17.82
N THR A 249 10.67 -5.02 -18.34
CA THR A 249 9.51 -4.27 -17.85
C THR A 249 8.55 -5.29 -17.26
N PRO A 250 8.26 -5.25 -15.94
CA PRO A 250 7.30 -6.18 -15.36
C PRO A 250 5.93 -5.94 -15.99
N SER A 251 5.33 -7.00 -16.54
CA SER A 251 3.93 -7.05 -16.94
C SER A 251 3.18 -7.91 -15.93
N VAL A 252 2.09 -7.39 -15.38
CA VAL A 252 1.31 -8.08 -14.34
C VAL A 252 -0.14 -8.15 -14.79
N SER A 253 -0.65 -9.37 -14.96
CA SER A 253 -2.09 -9.64 -15.05
C SER A 253 -2.57 -10.12 -13.70
N LEU A 254 -3.65 -9.49 -13.22
CA LEU A 254 -4.26 -9.80 -11.94
C LEU A 254 -5.73 -10.12 -12.19
N ASP A 255 -6.14 -11.29 -11.77
CA ASP A 255 -7.50 -11.79 -11.93
C ASP A 255 -7.97 -12.33 -10.58
N VAL A 256 -9.22 -12.06 -10.23
CA VAL A 256 -9.86 -12.55 -9.00
C VAL A 256 -11.12 -13.33 -9.34
N HIS A 257 -11.43 -14.32 -8.52
CA HIS A 257 -12.71 -15.01 -8.50
C HIS A 257 -13.08 -15.34 -7.05
N ASP A 258 -14.35 -15.21 -6.71
CA ASP A 258 -14.89 -15.58 -5.41
C ASP A 258 -14.97 -17.11 -5.30
N VAL A 259 -14.51 -17.62 -4.16
CA VAL A 259 -14.34 -19.06 -3.91
C VAL A 259 -15.38 -19.60 -2.92
N SER A 260 -16.54 -18.95 -2.80
CA SER A 260 -17.56 -19.30 -1.80
C SER A 260 -17.85 -20.81 -1.82
N ALA A 261 -17.91 -21.41 -0.62
CA ALA A 261 -17.96 -22.85 -0.42
C ALA A 261 -19.20 -23.46 -1.09
N GLY A 262 -19.03 -24.03 -2.28
CA GLY A 262 -20.13 -24.63 -3.02
C GLY A 262 -19.92 -24.76 -4.53
N SER A 263 -18.74 -25.14 -4.99
CA SER A 263 -18.61 -25.83 -6.28
C SER A 263 -18.13 -27.24 -6.00
N THR A 264 -19.10 -28.16 -5.90
CA THR A 264 -18.84 -29.57 -6.19
C THR A 264 -18.21 -29.62 -7.56
N VAL A 265 -16.89 -29.85 -7.60
CA VAL A 265 -16.26 -30.40 -8.79
C VAL A 265 -16.95 -31.74 -9.00
N ALA A 266 -17.91 -31.77 -9.93
CA ALA A 266 -18.52 -33.01 -10.36
C ALA A 266 -17.37 -33.89 -10.84
N ALA A 267 -17.18 -34.99 -10.13
CA ALA A 267 -16.25 -36.04 -10.49
C ALA A 267 -16.52 -36.48 -11.93
N ALA A 268 -15.44 -36.80 -12.62
CA ALA A 268 -15.42 -37.44 -13.92
C ALA A 268 -16.50 -38.52 -14.05
N SER A 269 -17.28 -38.46 -15.12
CA SER A 269 -17.87 -39.67 -15.70
C SER A 269 -17.17 -39.95 -17.01
N SER A 270 -16.26 -40.91 -16.95
CA SER A 270 -15.90 -41.74 -18.08
C SER A 270 -17.15 -42.30 -18.75
N ARG A 271 -17.25 -42.15 -20.08
CA ARG A 271 -17.66 -43.18 -21.04
C ARG A 271 -17.19 -42.77 -22.42
#